data_AF-A0A669E9N6-F1
#
_entry.id   AF-A0A669E9N6-F1
#
_cell.length_a   1.000
_cell.length_b   1.000
_cell.length_c   1.000
_cell.angle_alpha   90.00
_cell.angle_beta   90.00
_cell.angle_gamma   90.00
#
_symmetry.space_group_name_H-M   'P 1'
#
loop_
_entity.id
_entity.type
_entity.pdbx_description
1 polymer ?
#
loop_
_entity_poly.entity_id
_entity_poly.type
_entity_poly.pdbx_seq_one_letter_code
_entity_poly.pdbx_strand_id
1 'polypeptide(L)'
;IYGSEGSPSNPAKFKNQDFAQIKADCLHSGRLFVDNTFPPNSGSLGDLPDLSTSQENDDILKLQKINDEPAFCIDGASRFDFGQGLVGTRKCLGYS
;
A
#
# COMPACT_ATOMS: atom_id res chain seq x y z
N ILE A 1 11.96 21.62 -17.99
CA ILE A 1 12.94 21.73 -16.88
C ILE A 1 12.57 20.63 -15.90
N TYR A 2 13.28 19.50 -15.91
CA TYR A 2 13.05 18.46 -14.91
C TYR A 2 13.82 18.87 -13.65
N GLY A 3 13.14 18.91 -12.49
CA GLY A 3 13.79 19.23 -11.22
C GLY A 3 14.90 18.22 -10.89
N SER A 4 15.83 18.61 -10.01
CA SER A 4 16.85 17.70 -9.49
C SER A 4 16.21 16.48 -8.82
N GLU A 5 16.94 15.37 -8.74
CA GLU A 5 16.50 14.21 -7.98
C GLU A 5 16.15 14.61 -6.54
N GLY A 6 15.06 14.06 -6.02
CA GLY A 6 14.49 14.41 -4.71
C GLY A 6 13.52 15.60 -4.75
N SER A 7 13.29 16.22 -5.90
CA SER A 7 12.27 17.27 -6.04
C SER A 7 10.85 16.68 -6.15
N PRO A 8 9.78 17.44 -5.87
CA PRO A 8 8.41 16.98 -6.07
C PRO A 8 8.10 16.53 -7.51
N SER A 9 8.78 17.12 -8.49
CA SER A 9 8.67 16.76 -9.91
C SER A 9 9.56 15.59 -10.35
N ASN A 10 10.54 15.21 -9.53
CA ASN A 10 11.49 14.12 -9.79
C ASN A 10 11.90 13.47 -8.45
N PRO A 11 10.96 12.78 -7.79
CA PRO A 11 11.24 12.17 -6.49
C PRO A 11 12.30 11.08 -6.64
N ALA A 12 13.17 10.97 -5.65
CA ALA A 12 14.15 9.89 -5.60
C ALA A 12 13.43 8.54 -5.52
N LYS A 13 13.94 7.55 -6.25
CA LYS A 13 13.33 6.21 -6.30
C LYS A 13 13.70 5.45 -5.02
N PHE A 14 12.71 5.14 -4.20
CA PHE A 14 12.93 4.29 -3.02
C PHE A 14 13.38 2.90 -3.48
N LYS A 15 14.49 2.40 -2.92
CA LYS A 15 15.10 1.10 -3.27
C LYS A 15 15.26 0.88 -4.78
N ASN A 16 15.45 1.96 -5.55
CA ASN A 16 15.55 1.94 -7.01
C ASN A 16 14.32 1.35 -7.73
N GLN A 17 13.13 1.35 -7.10
CA GLN A 17 11.89 0.91 -7.73
C GLN A 17 11.33 2.02 -8.65
N ASP A 18 11.11 1.70 -9.93
CA ASP A 18 10.49 2.59 -10.91
C ASP A 18 9.06 2.15 -11.22
N PHE A 19 8.07 2.94 -10.79
CA PHE A 19 6.65 2.63 -10.99
C PHE A 19 6.28 2.45 -12.46
N ALA A 20 6.78 3.30 -13.37
CA ALA A 20 6.40 3.26 -14.77
C ALA A 20 6.91 1.98 -15.43
N GLN A 21 8.16 1.61 -15.13
CA GLN A 21 8.75 0.37 -15.62
C GLN A 21 8.03 -0.87 -15.05
N ILE A 22 7.88 -0.93 -13.72
CA ILE A 22 7.22 -2.05 -13.04
C ILE A 22 5.79 -2.25 -13.57
N LYS A 23 5.04 -1.15 -13.75
CA LYS A 23 3.67 -1.20 -14.29
C LYS A 23 3.65 -1.77 -15.71
N ALA A 24 4.58 -1.33 -16.57
CA ALA A 24 4.67 -1.84 -17.94
C ALA A 24 4.97 -3.35 -17.96
N ASP A 25 5.90 -3.82 -17.13
CA ASP A 25 6.28 -5.22 -17.04
C ASP A 25 5.14 -6.12 -16.52
N CYS A 26 4.41 -5.66 -15.50
CA CYS A 26 3.23 -6.37 -14.97
C CYS A 26 2.11 -6.48 -16.01
N LEU A 27 1.82 -5.38 -16.73
CA LEU A 27 0.82 -5.38 -17.80
C LEU A 27 1.23 -6.28 -18.97
N HIS A 28 2.51 -6.24 -19.36
CA HIS A 28 3.04 -7.08 -20.43
C HIS A 28 2.98 -8.57 -20.08
N SER A 29 3.30 -8.92 -18.83
CA SER A 29 3.28 -10.31 -18.34
C SER A 29 1.91 -10.81 -17.90
N GLY A 30 0.89 -9.94 -17.84
CA GLY A 30 -0.45 -10.29 -17.40
C GLY A 30 -0.54 -10.72 -15.93
N ARG A 31 0.35 -10.21 -15.07
CA ARG A 31 0.45 -10.60 -13.66
C ARG A 31 0.27 -9.42 -12.72
N LEU A 32 -0.28 -9.69 -11.54
CA LEU A 32 -0.31 -8.72 -10.45
C LEU A 32 1.11 -8.44 -9.94
N PHE A 33 1.33 -7.18 -9.53
CA PHE A 33 2.57 -6.78 -8.91
C PHE A 33 2.72 -7.41 -7.52
N VAL A 34 3.93 -7.89 -7.21
CA VAL A 34 4.33 -8.34 -5.87
C VAL A 34 5.58 -7.57 -5.49
N ASP A 35 5.53 -6.86 -4.37
CA ASP A 35 6.67 -6.08 -3.88
C ASP A 35 7.67 -6.99 -3.15
N ASN A 36 8.76 -7.35 -3.82
CA ASN A 36 9.82 -8.16 -3.21
C ASN A 36 10.61 -7.40 -2.13
N THR A 37 10.55 -6.06 -2.12
CA THR A 37 11.24 -5.24 -1.13
C THR A 37 10.42 -5.03 0.16
N PHE A 38 9.12 -5.34 0.09
CA PHE A 38 8.16 -5.34 1.19
C PHE A 38 7.16 -6.49 0.97
N PRO A 39 7.59 -7.74 1.22
CA PRO A 39 6.85 -8.93 0.81
C PRO A 39 5.52 -9.06 1.56
N PRO A 40 4.48 -9.68 0.97
CA PRO A 40 3.19 -9.89 1.63
C PRO A 40 3.28 -11.04 2.64
N ASN A 41 3.98 -10.83 3.75
CA ASN A 41 4.12 -11.80 4.84
C ASN A 41 4.26 -11.10 6.20
N SER A 42 4.30 -11.90 7.26
CA SER A 42 4.42 -11.44 8.65
C SER A 42 5.59 -10.50 8.91
N GLY A 43 6.72 -10.68 8.21
CA GLY A 43 7.87 -9.80 8.31
C GLY A 43 7.57 -8.35 7.92
N SER A 44 6.61 -8.14 7.01
CA SER A 44 6.14 -6.80 6.62
C SER A 44 5.10 -6.22 7.58
N LEU A 45 4.37 -7.06 8.31
CA LEU A 45 3.44 -6.63 9.35
C LEU A 45 4.17 -6.21 10.63
N GLY A 46 5.35 -6.78 10.88
CA GLY A 46 6.15 -6.56 12.09
C GLY A 46 5.58 -7.33 13.29
N ASP A 47 6.09 -7.00 14.48
CA ASP A 47 5.64 -7.65 15.71
C ASP A 47 4.27 -7.11 16.14
N LEU A 48 3.23 -7.92 15.92
CA LEU A 48 1.86 -7.63 16.32
C LEU A 48 1.51 -8.44 17.57
N PRO A 49 1.53 -7.83 18.79
CA PRO A 49 1.36 -8.57 20.04
C PRO A 49 0.00 -9.24 20.19
N ASP A 50 -1.03 -8.74 19.48
CA ASP A 50 -2.42 -9.20 19.60
C ASP A 50 -2.92 -10.00 18.37
N LEU A 51 -2.08 -10.26 17.36
CA LEU A 51 -2.45 -11.08 16.19
C LEU A 51 -1.55 -12.32 16.09
N SER A 52 -2.14 -13.51 16.14
CA SER A 52 -1.40 -14.76 15.96
C SER A 52 -0.96 -14.96 14.50
N THR A 53 0.25 -15.47 14.31
CA THR A 53 0.92 -15.68 13.02
C THR A 53 0.20 -16.62 12.03
N SER A 54 -0.88 -17.28 12.44
CA SER A 54 -1.60 -18.25 11.63
C SER A 54 -2.69 -17.66 10.72
N GLN A 55 -2.96 -16.35 10.79
CA GLN A 55 -4.12 -15.70 10.12
C GLN A 55 -3.73 -14.63 9.08
N GLU A 56 -2.45 -14.54 8.70
CA GLU A 56 -1.89 -13.24 8.34
C GLU A 56 -2.09 -12.76 6.90
N ASN A 57 -2.52 -13.59 5.94
CA ASN A 57 -2.65 -13.15 4.54
C ASN A 57 -4.08 -13.30 3.99
N ASP A 58 -4.61 -14.52 3.98
CA ASP A 58 -5.94 -14.78 3.43
C ASP A 58 -7.06 -14.17 4.28
N ASP A 59 -6.87 -14.06 5.60
CA ASP A 59 -7.86 -13.45 6.47
C ASP A 59 -7.82 -11.92 6.37
N ILE A 60 -6.66 -11.29 6.11
CA ILE A 60 -6.58 -9.83 5.94
C ILE A 60 -7.38 -9.38 4.71
N LEU A 61 -7.21 -10.03 3.57
CA LEU A 61 -7.97 -9.69 2.35
C LEU A 61 -9.47 -9.92 2.53
N LYS A 62 -9.88 -10.99 3.23
CA LYS A 62 -11.29 -11.24 3.57
C LYS A 62 -11.84 -10.20 4.54
N LEU A 63 -11.06 -9.78 5.53
CA LEU A 63 -11.44 -8.77 6.53
C LEU A 63 -11.62 -7.38 5.91
N GLN A 64 -10.89 -7.07 4.84
CA GLN A 64 -10.97 -5.78 4.14
C GLN A 64 -12.28 -5.59 3.34
N LYS A 65 -13.14 -6.62 3.22
CA LYS A 65 -14.44 -6.56 2.52
C LYS A 65 -14.35 -5.81 1.18
N ILE A 66 -13.30 -6.13 0.40
CA ILE A 66 -13.02 -5.44 -0.86
C ILE A 66 -14.21 -5.64 -1.79
N ASN A 67 -14.76 -4.53 -2.29
CA ASN A 67 -15.85 -4.54 -3.26
C ASN A 67 -15.37 -5.16 -4.59
N ASP A 68 -16.26 -5.82 -5.32
CA ASP A 68 -15.96 -6.40 -6.63
C ASP A 68 -15.58 -5.32 -7.68
N GLU A 69 -15.99 -4.08 -7.44
CA GLU A 69 -15.62 -2.89 -8.21
C GLU A 69 -14.84 -1.89 -7.33
N PRO A 70 -13.53 -2.11 -7.11
CA PRO A 70 -12.73 -1.22 -6.30
C PRO A 70 -12.41 0.08 -7.06
N ALA A 71 -12.58 1.22 -6.39
CA ALA A 71 -12.18 2.53 -6.90
C ALA A 71 -11.02 3.09 -6.06
N PHE A 72 -10.02 3.68 -6.73
CA PHE A 72 -8.86 4.27 -6.03
C PHE A 72 -9.22 5.57 -5.28
N CYS A 73 -10.12 6.38 -5.84
CA CYS A 73 -10.60 7.63 -5.27
C CYS A 73 -11.95 7.95 -5.91
N ILE A 74 -12.97 8.26 -5.09
CA ILE A 74 -14.32 8.64 -5.52
C ILE A 74 -14.53 10.08 -5.04
N ASP A 75 -14.85 10.99 -5.96
CA ASP A 75 -15.15 12.41 -5.65
C ASP A 75 -14.05 13.19 -4.90
N GLY A 76 -12.79 12.73 -4.97
CA GLY A 76 -11.65 13.34 -4.30
C GLY A 76 -11.22 12.58 -3.04
N ALA A 77 -10.36 13.20 -2.23
CA ALA A 77 -9.95 12.66 -0.94
C ALA A 77 -10.48 13.56 0.18
N SER A 78 -11.27 12.98 1.08
CA SER A 78 -11.97 13.64 2.16
C SER A 78 -11.60 13.01 3.51
N ARG A 79 -11.69 13.81 4.58
CA ARG A 79 -11.50 13.35 5.97
C ARG A 79 -12.41 12.18 6.37
N PHE A 80 -13.52 12.02 5.66
CA PHE A 80 -14.51 10.97 5.92
C PHE A 80 -14.20 9.66 5.21
N ASP A 81 -13.22 9.65 4.29
CA ASP A 81 -12.79 8.43 3.58
C ASP A 81 -11.84 7.57 4.44
N PHE A 82 -11.44 8.07 5.62
CA PHE A 82 -10.50 7.41 6.51
C PHE A 82 -11.18 6.78 7.71
N GLY A 83 -10.98 5.47 7.89
CA GLY A 83 -11.36 4.71 9.08
C GLY A 83 -10.16 3.96 9.66
N GLN A 84 -10.11 3.80 10.98
CA GLN A 84 -9.03 3.06 11.62
C GLN A 84 -9.25 1.54 11.49
N GLY A 85 -8.25 0.83 10.96
CA GLY A 85 -8.24 -0.64 10.96
C GLY A 85 -7.91 -1.22 12.35
N LEU A 86 -8.02 -2.54 12.48
CA LEU A 86 -7.86 -3.27 13.75
C LEU A 86 -6.49 -3.07 14.44
N VAL A 87 -5.43 -2.84 13.66
CA VAL A 87 -4.04 -2.79 14.13
C VAL A 87 -3.46 -1.37 14.09
N GLY A 88 -4.16 -0.41 13.48
CA GLY A 88 -3.64 0.94 13.33
C GLY A 88 -3.45 1.64 14.68
N THR A 89 -2.35 2.36 14.86
CA THR A 89 -2.21 3.28 16.01
C THR A 89 -2.96 4.59 15.72
N ARG A 90 -3.56 5.23 16.74
CA ARG A 90 -4.33 6.49 16.59
C ARG A 90 -3.54 7.68 16.02
N LYS A 91 -2.23 7.53 15.78
CA LYS A 91 -1.35 8.59 15.26
C LYS A 91 -1.41 8.77 13.74
N CYS A 92 -1.75 7.73 12.97
CA CYS A 92 -1.80 7.84 11.50
C CYS A 92 -3.06 8.55 10.97
N LEU A 93 -4.09 8.70 11.81
CA LEU A 93 -5.32 9.45 11.52
C LEU A 93 -5.38 10.80 12.26
N GLY A 94 -4.27 11.21 12.87
CA GLY A 94 -4.20 12.47 13.60
C GLY A 94 -4.11 13.67 12.66
N TYR A 95 -5.18 14.46 12.62
CA TYR A 95 -5.10 15.86 12.21
C TYR A 95 -4.21 16.66 13.18
N SER A 96 -3.59 17.71 12.63
CA SER A 96 -2.96 18.84 13.34
C SER A 96 -3.85 19.46 14.42
#